data_AF-A0A0S8JWD3-F1
#
_entry.id   AF-A0A0S8JWD3-F1
#
_cell.length_a   1.000
_cell.length_b   1.000
_cell.length_c   1.000
_cell.angle_alpha   90.00
_cell.angle_beta   90.00
_cell.angle_gamma   90.00
#
_symmetry.space_group_name_H-M   'P 1'
#
loop_
_entity.id
_entity.type
_entity.pdbx_description
1 polymer ?
#
loop_
_entity_poly.entity_id
_entity_poly.type
_entity_poly.pdbx_seq_one_letter_code
_entity_poly.pdbx_strand_id
1 'polypeptide(L)'
;MSTTQLLSCIICILCIFSLSSAQVDTVWVRTYNGPWNGGDHAYAVGFHRSGGNVYVTGKSAGINNPDMLTIMYDSEGVEQWVARYAGPNDLVDYAEALAVDDSSNVY
;
A
#
# COMPACT_ATOMS: atom_id res chain seq x y z
N MET A 1 -2.57 50.14 18.19
CA MET A 1 -1.93 48.99 17.54
C MET A 1 -1.65 49.38 16.09
N SER A 2 -0.39 49.41 15.66
CA SER A 2 -0.06 49.85 14.30
C SER A 2 -0.43 48.76 13.28
N THR A 3 -0.72 49.16 12.04
CA THR A 3 -0.96 48.23 10.92
C THR A 3 0.18 47.22 10.75
N THR A 4 1.41 47.62 11.06
CA THR A 4 2.60 46.75 11.05
C THR A 4 2.59 45.69 12.15
N GLN A 5 2.05 45.99 13.34
CA GLN A 5 1.88 45.00 14.42
C GLN A 5 0.78 43.98 14.08
N LEU A 6 -0.31 44.43 13.47
CA LEU A 6 -1.39 43.54 13.00
C LEU A 6 -0.90 42.59 11.90
N LEU A 7 -0.14 43.10 10.92
CA LEU A 7 0.38 42.31 9.81
C LEU A 7 1.41 41.28 10.29
N SER A 8 2.25 41.66 11.25
CA SER A 8 3.24 40.75 11.87
C SER A 8 2.57 39.61 12.64
N CYS A 9 1.48 39.88 13.35
CA CYS A 9 0.70 38.84 14.03
C CYS A 9 0.03 37.87 13.06
N ILE A 10 -0.55 38.36 11.96
CA ILE A 10 -1.22 37.52 10.94
C ILE A 10 -0.21 36.60 10.24
N ILE A 11 0.96 37.12 9.86
CA ILE A 11 2.02 36.32 9.24
C ILE A 11 2.55 35.26 10.22
N CYS A 12 2.75 35.61 11.50
CA CYS A 12 3.16 34.63 12.51
C CYS A 12 2.11 33.53 12.70
N ILE A 13 0.82 33.86 12.76
CA ILE A 13 -0.27 32.88 12.89
C ILE A 13 -0.36 31.96 11.67
N LEU A 14 -0.18 32.50 10.46
CA LEU A 14 -0.16 31.71 9.22
C LEU A 14 1.09 30.80 9.12
N CYS A 15 2.24 31.25 9.61
CA CYS A 15 3.47 30.44 9.65
C CYS A 15 3.43 29.33 10.72
N ILE A 16 2.67 29.50 11.80
CA ILE A 16 2.53 28.48 12.84
C ILE A 16 1.60 27.35 12.36
N PHE A 17 0.59 27.65 11.55
CA PHE A 17 -0.33 26.67 10.95
C PHE A 17 0.35 25.76 9.91
N SER A 18 1.37 26.26 9.20
CA SER A 18 2.15 25.46 8.24
C SER A 18 3.25 24.61 8.89
N LEU A 19 3.54 24.81 10.18
CA LEU A 19 4.51 24.02 10.94
C LEU A 19 3.89 22.80 11.65
N SER A 20 2.57 22.61 11.59
CA SER A 20 1.89 21.52 12.28
C SER A 20 1.11 20.61 11.32
N SER A 21 1.80 19.64 10.75
CA SER A 21 1.21 18.30 10.60
C SER A 21 2.31 17.23 10.64
N ALA A 22 2.86 16.99 11.82
CA ALA A 22 3.38 15.66 12.14
C ALA A 22 2.20 14.70 12.47
N GLN A 23 1.10 14.81 11.73
CA GLN A 23 -0.04 13.91 11.80
C GLN A 23 0.08 12.96 10.63
N VAL A 24 -0.12 11.66 10.88
CA VAL A 24 -0.18 10.67 9.82
C VAL A 24 -1.39 11.01 8.94
N ASP A 25 -1.14 11.50 7.74
CA ASP A 25 -2.15 11.63 6.71
C ASP A 25 -2.25 10.31 5.94
N THR A 26 -3.46 9.78 5.80
CA THR A 26 -3.69 8.52 5.10
C THR A 26 -3.94 8.82 3.63
N VAL A 27 -2.97 8.53 2.78
CA VAL A 27 -3.09 8.79 1.33
C VAL A 27 -4.13 7.88 0.69
N TRP A 28 -4.11 6.58 1.02
CA TRP A 28 -5.10 5.63 0.57
C TRP A 28 -5.19 4.40 1.48
N VAL A 29 -6.35 3.73 1.43
CA VAL A 29 -6.60 2.41 2.01
C VAL A 29 -7.17 1.51 0.91
N ARG A 30 -6.72 0.26 0.88
CA ARG A 30 -7.27 -0.78 -0.01
C ARG A 30 -7.56 -2.05 0.78
N THR A 31 -8.73 -2.61 0.51
CA THR A 31 -9.10 -3.96 0.90
C THR A 31 -9.24 -4.80 -0.36
N TYR A 32 -8.91 -6.07 -0.27
CA TYR A 32 -9.05 -7.03 -1.36
C TYR A 32 -9.97 -8.15 -0.90
N ASN A 33 -10.92 -8.52 -1.77
CA ASN A 33 -11.78 -9.68 -1.59
C ASN A 33 -11.70 -10.52 -2.86
N GLY A 34 -11.26 -11.77 -2.71
CA GLY A 34 -11.06 -12.68 -3.84
C GLY A 34 -12.39 -13.08 -4.53
N PRO A 35 -12.34 -13.58 -5.78
CA PRO A 35 -13.52 -13.99 -6.54
C PRO A 35 -14.42 -15.03 -5.85
N TRP A 36 -13.86 -15.79 -4.89
CA TRP A 36 -14.55 -16.86 -4.18
C TRP A 36 -15.14 -16.44 -2.83
N ASN A 37 -15.02 -15.15 -2.46
CA ASN A 37 -15.50 -14.61 -1.18
C ASN A 37 -15.07 -15.44 0.05
N GLY A 38 -13.90 -16.07 -0.03
CA GLY A 38 -13.31 -16.83 1.07
C GLY A 38 -12.36 -15.98 1.90
N GLY A 39 -11.56 -16.62 2.75
CA GLY A 39 -10.59 -15.91 3.58
C GLY A 39 -9.41 -15.38 2.76
N ASP A 40 -9.16 -14.08 2.86
CA ASP A 40 -8.02 -13.38 2.25
C ASP A 40 -7.11 -12.81 3.35
N HIS A 41 -5.81 -13.08 3.25
CA HIS A 41 -4.83 -12.68 4.25
C HIS A 41 -3.62 -12.07 3.55
N ALA A 42 -3.27 -10.84 3.90
CA ALA A 42 -2.01 -10.22 3.51
C ALA A 42 -0.91 -10.64 4.48
N TYR A 43 0.26 -11.04 3.96
CA TYR A 43 1.39 -11.51 4.77
C TYR A 43 2.59 -10.58 4.69
N ALA A 44 2.91 -10.08 3.49
CA ALA A 44 4.03 -9.17 3.30
C ALA A 44 3.69 -8.04 2.34
N VAL A 45 4.39 -6.93 2.53
CA VAL A 45 4.33 -5.75 1.66
C VAL A 45 5.75 -5.33 1.29
N GLY A 46 5.97 -5.03 0.02
CA GLY A 46 7.20 -4.43 -0.49
C GLY A 46 6.88 -3.22 -1.35
N PHE A 47 7.87 -2.34 -1.54
CA PHE A 47 7.69 -1.12 -2.31
C PHE A 47 8.89 -0.88 -3.21
N HIS A 48 8.62 -0.44 -4.43
CA HIS A 48 9.65 0.01 -5.36
C HIS A 48 9.87 1.51 -5.18
N ARG A 49 11.05 1.89 -4.67
CA ARG A 49 11.32 3.27 -4.21
C ARG A 49 11.22 4.33 -5.30
N SER A 50 11.64 4.02 -6.52
CA SER A 50 11.69 5.00 -7.62
C SER A 50 10.40 5.06 -8.42
N GLY A 51 9.67 3.95 -8.54
CA GLY A 51 8.38 3.88 -9.24
C GLY A 51 7.18 4.21 -8.35
N GLY A 52 7.32 4.12 -7.02
CA GLY A 52 6.22 4.34 -6.07
C GLY A 52 5.22 3.19 -6.02
N ASN A 53 5.53 2.06 -6.66
CA ASN A 53 4.65 0.89 -6.67
C ASN A 53 4.71 0.14 -5.34
N VAL A 54 3.56 -0.33 -4.89
CA VAL A 54 3.40 -1.15 -3.68
C VAL A 54 2.95 -2.55 -4.09
N TYR A 55 3.59 -3.56 -3.53
CA TYR A 55 3.32 -4.96 -3.80
C TYR A 55 2.87 -5.61 -2.51
N VAL A 56 1.73 -6.29 -2.53
CA VAL A 56 1.19 -7.01 -1.39
C VAL A 56 1.10 -8.47 -1.78
N THR A 57 1.69 -9.36 -0.98
CA THR A 57 1.55 -10.81 -1.17
C THR A 57 0.86 -11.46 0.03
N GLY A 58 0.23 -12.60 -0.22
CA GLY A 58 -0.50 -13.32 0.79
C GLY A 58 -1.25 -14.52 0.21
N LYS A 59 -2.35 -14.85 0.87
CA LYS A 59 -3.21 -15.98 0.53
C LYS A 59 -4.61 -15.47 0.24
N SER A 60 -5.22 -15.97 -0.83
CA SER A 60 -6.62 -15.73 -1.17
C SER A 60 -7.31 -17.03 -1.53
N ALA A 61 -8.56 -17.20 -1.10
CA ALA A 61 -9.32 -18.41 -1.41
C ALA A 61 -9.49 -18.56 -2.93
N GLY A 62 -9.18 -19.75 -3.46
CA GLY A 62 -9.36 -20.14 -4.87
C GLY A 62 -10.42 -21.25 -5.04
N ILE A 63 -10.58 -21.74 -6.27
CA ILE A 63 -11.59 -22.75 -6.63
C ILE A 63 -11.27 -24.13 -6.02
N ASN A 64 -9.98 -24.50 -5.91
CA ASN A 64 -9.54 -25.82 -5.46
C ASN A 64 -8.72 -25.79 -4.17
N ASN A 65 -8.05 -24.67 -3.85
CA ASN A 65 -7.42 -24.41 -2.55
C ASN A 65 -7.02 -22.93 -2.45
N PRO A 66 -6.47 -22.47 -1.31
CA PRO A 66 -5.98 -21.11 -1.22
C PRO A 66 -4.81 -20.89 -2.17
N ASP A 67 -4.94 -19.89 -3.04
CA ASP A 67 -3.89 -19.49 -3.97
C ASP A 67 -2.96 -18.50 -3.28
N MET A 68 -1.67 -18.60 -3.56
CA MET A 68 -0.76 -17.48 -3.34
C MET A 68 -1.22 -16.31 -4.22
N LEU A 69 -1.37 -15.14 -3.62
CA LEU A 69 -1.84 -13.93 -4.26
C LEU A 69 -0.77 -12.86 -4.15
N THR A 70 -0.45 -12.19 -5.25
CA THR A 70 0.30 -10.94 -5.24
C THR A 70 -0.48 -9.87 -5.99
N ILE A 71 -0.60 -8.68 -5.40
CA ILE A 71 -1.24 -7.51 -5.99
C ILE A 71 -0.20 -6.40 -6.10
N MET A 72 -0.20 -5.68 -7.21
CA MET A 72 0.52 -4.42 -7.36
C MET A 72 -0.46 -3.25 -7.36
N TYR A 73 -0.16 -2.25 -6.54
CA TYR A 73 -0.77 -0.94 -6.56
C TYR A 73 0.25 0.10 -7.05
N ASP A 74 -0.21 1.10 -7.78
CA ASP A 74 0.60 2.30 -8.03
C ASP A 74 0.69 3.19 -6.78
N SER A 75 1.40 4.31 -6.89
CA SER A 75 1.58 5.26 -5.80
C SER A 75 0.28 5.90 -5.29
N GLU A 76 -0.77 5.89 -6.10
CA GLU A 76 -2.11 6.41 -5.76
C GLU A 76 -3.03 5.31 -5.19
N GLY A 77 -2.52 4.08 -5.07
CA GLY A 77 -3.24 2.92 -4.58
C GLY A 77 -4.14 2.29 -5.65
N VAL A 78 -4.00 2.62 -6.93
CA VAL A 78 -4.78 1.98 -8.00
C VAL A 78 -4.19 0.62 -8.30
N GLU A 79 -5.04 -0.42 -8.28
CA GLU A 79 -4.64 -1.78 -8.63
C GLU A 79 -4.19 -1.84 -10.09
N GLN A 80 -2.95 -2.27 -10.31
CA GLN A 80 -2.38 -2.39 -11.65
C GLN A 80 -2.52 -3.82 -12.18
N TRP A 81 -2.31 -4.81 -11.30
CA TRP A 81 -2.49 -6.22 -11.64
C TRP A 81 -2.64 -7.09 -10.40
N VAL A 82 -3.19 -8.28 -10.64
CA VAL A 82 -3.34 -9.37 -9.67
C VAL A 82 -2.73 -10.64 -10.27
N ALA A 83 -1.79 -11.23 -9.56
CA ALA A 83 -1.18 -12.52 -9.89
C ALA A 83 -1.61 -13.56 -8.86
N ARG A 84 -2.12 -14.70 -9.32
CA ARG A 84 -2.51 -15.83 -8.48
C ARG A 84 -1.69 -17.05 -8.89
N TYR A 85 -1.17 -17.77 -7.91
CA TYR A 85 -0.38 -18.96 -8.13
C TYR A 85 -0.92 -20.11 -7.27
N ALA A 86 -1.23 -21.22 -7.95
CA ALA A 86 -1.60 -22.48 -7.34
C ALA A 86 -0.46 -23.47 -7.61
N GLY A 87 0.19 -23.95 -6.55
CA GLY A 87 1.24 -24.95 -6.67
C GLY A 87 0.72 -26.29 -7.20
N PRO A 88 1.60 -27.12 -7.80
CA PRO A 88 1.23 -28.47 -8.18
C PRO A 88 0.83 -29.25 -6.93
N ASN A 89 -0.38 -29.83 -6.94
CA ASN A 89 -1.05 -30.59 -5.87
C ASN A 89 -1.93 -29.78 -4.90
N ASP A 90 -2.27 -28.53 -5.21
CA ASP A 90 -3.20 -27.74 -4.39
C ASP A 90 -2.75 -27.64 -2.90
N LEU A 91 -1.46 -27.81 -2.61
CA LEU A 91 -0.94 -27.64 -1.26
C LEU A 91 -0.93 -26.14 -0.92
N VAL A 92 -1.20 -25.80 0.35
CA VAL A 92 -1.21 -24.40 0.77
C VAL A 92 0.21 -23.86 0.73
N ASP A 93 0.57 -23.16 -0.34
CA ASP A 93 1.82 -22.44 -0.47
C ASP A 93 1.67 -21.05 0.15
N TYR A 94 2.51 -20.74 1.15
CA TYR A 94 2.51 -19.46 1.85
C TYR A 94 3.63 -18.58 1.31
N ALA A 95 3.29 -17.39 0.79
CA ALA A 95 4.27 -16.32 0.61
C ALA A 95 4.55 -15.68 1.98
N GLU A 96 5.62 -16.09 2.65
CA GLU A 96 6.03 -15.52 3.94
C GLU A 96 6.77 -14.19 3.80
N ALA A 97 7.41 -13.96 2.64
CA ALA A 97 8.21 -12.78 2.37
C ALA A 97 8.13 -12.43 0.89
N LEU A 98 8.43 -11.17 0.58
CA LEU A 98 8.69 -10.73 -0.79
C LEU A 98 9.84 -9.71 -0.79
N ALA A 99 10.69 -9.76 -1.81
CA ALA A 99 11.69 -8.75 -2.09
C ALA A 99 11.42 -8.11 -3.45
N VAL A 100 11.54 -6.78 -3.53
CA VAL A 100 11.40 -6.02 -4.77
C VAL A 100 12.76 -5.41 -5.11
N ASP A 101 13.27 -5.67 -6.31
CA ASP A 101 14.51 -5.04 -6.79
C ASP A 101 14.24 -3.67 -7.45
N ASP A 102 15.30 -2.93 -7.76
CA ASP A 102 15.20 -1.61 -8.41
C ASP A 102 14.68 -1.69 -9.86
N SER A 103 14.55 -2.90 -10.43
CA SER A 103 13.94 -3.14 -11.74
C SER A 103 12.47 -3.57 -11.65
N SER A 104 11.85 -3.48 -10.46
CA SER A 104 10.46 -3.90 -10.21
C SER A 104 10.20 -5.41 -10.35
N ASN A 105 11.25 -6.24 -10.26
CA ASN A 105 11.07 -7.68 -10.15
C ASN A 105 10.71 -8.04 -8.70
N VAL A 106 9.82 -9.03 -8.55
CA VAL A 106 9.34 -9.52 -7.26
C VAL A 106 9.84 -10.95 -7.04
N TYR A 107 10.50 -11.21 -5.90
CA TYR A 107 11.09 -12.49 -5.50
C TYR A 107 10.52 -12.99 -4.18
#